data_AF-A0A8S4RH98-F1
#
_entry.id   AF-A0A8S4RH98-F1
#
_cell.length_a   1.000
_cell.length_b   1.000
_cell.length_c   1.000
_cell.angle_alpha   90.00
_cell.angle_beta   90.00
_cell.angle_gamma   90.00
#
_symmetry.space_group_name_H-M   'P 1'
#
loop_
_entity.id
_entity.type
_entity.pdbx_description
1 polymer ?
#
loop_
_entity_poly.entity_id
_entity_poly.type
_entity_poly.pdbx_seq_one_letter_code
_entity_poly.pdbx_strand_id
1 'polypeptide(L)'
;MSGVVLKQVLEHSVDEYSLNNPKDSFLQFSGIRVVYDLEQGRGSRLLSAVVRCWDCSIPEFFAINDTTNYKIIMPSTLASGGNGFSMLADLPSVELNYDAITCTEEYIQKRSPVYPEVADRVVLLNTDAAPDSASALSSSIIVFVVALLRFCIA
;
A
#
# COMPACT_ATOMS: atom_id res chain seq x y z
N MET A 1 17.39 -3.53 3.35
CA MET A 1 16.38 -3.48 4.43
C MET A 1 16.15 -4.89 4.98
N SER A 2 15.83 -5.05 6.26
CA SER A 2 15.48 -6.36 6.83
C SER A 2 14.08 -6.80 6.41
N GLY A 3 13.78 -8.09 6.53
CA GLY A 3 12.45 -8.63 6.26
C GLY A 3 11.36 -8.06 7.17
N VAL A 4 11.69 -7.74 8.43
CA VAL A 4 10.77 -7.07 9.36
C VAL A 4 10.33 -5.72 8.80
N VAL A 5 11.28 -4.89 8.37
CA VAL A 5 10.97 -3.57 7.83
C VAL A 5 10.21 -3.69 6.50
N LEU A 6 10.56 -4.67 5.66
CA LEU A 6 9.81 -4.93 4.43
C LEU A 6 8.33 -5.28 4.72
N LYS A 7 8.06 -6.15 5.71
CA LYS A 7 6.68 -6.44 6.12
C LYS A 7 5.97 -5.21 6.67
N GLN A 8 6.65 -4.35 7.44
CA GLN A 8 6.08 -3.08 7.93
C GLN A 8 5.71 -2.13 6.77
N VAL A 9 6.55 -2.04 5.73
CA VAL A 9 6.25 -1.28 4.51
C VAL A 9 5.01 -1.85 3.82
N LEU A 10 4.93 -3.18 3.69
CA LEU A 10 3.78 -3.83 3.06
C LEU A 10 2.48 -3.65 3.85
N GLU A 11 2.54 -3.63 5.18
CA GLU A 11 1.40 -3.31 6.05
C GLU A 11 0.98 -1.84 5.92
N HIS A 12 1.93 -0.90 5.97
CA HIS A 12 1.66 0.53 5.82
C HIS A 12 1.00 0.86 4.47
N SER A 13 1.36 0.11 3.42
CA SER A 13 0.75 0.23 2.09
C SER A 13 -0.77 0.06 2.09
N VAL A 14 -1.35 -0.63 3.06
CA VAL A 14 -2.80 -0.88 3.15
C VAL A 14 -3.43 -0.37 4.44
N ASP A 15 -2.69 0.36 5.27
CA ASP A 15 -3.16 0.78 6.60
C ASP A 15 -4.42 1.66 6.55
N GLU A 16 -4.43 2.60 5.60
CA GLU A 16 -5.56 3.49 5.32
C GLU A 16 -6.28 3.14 4.01
N TYR A 17 -6.16 1.90 3.53
CA TYR A 17 -6.82 1.48 2.29
C TYR A 17 -8.34 1.61 2.40
N SER A 18 -8.94 2.26 1.40
CA SER A 18 -10.38 2.39 1.20
C SER A 18 -10.67 2.29 -0.29
N LEU A 19 -11.72 1.55 -0.67
CA LEU A 19 -12.13 1.39 -2.07
C LEU A 19 -12.53 2.73 -2.70
N ASN A 20 -13.16 3.59 -1.91
CA ASN A 20 -13.75 4.85 -2.38
C ASN A 20 -12.77 6.03 -2.32
N ASN A 21 -11.67 5.91 -1.57
CA ASN A 21 -10.66 6.94 -1.44
C ASN A 21 -9.28 6.30 -1.22
N PRO A 22 -8.68 5.71 -2.27
CA PRO A 22 -7.37 5.10 -2.15
C PRO A 22 -6.33 6.18 -1.81
N LYS A 23 -5.65 6.00 -0.68
CA LYS A 23 -4.53 6.84 -0.28
C LYS A 23 -3.33 6.60 -1.17
N ASP A 24 -2.49 7.63 -1.30
CA ASP A 24 -1.24 7.58 -2.07
C ASP A 24 -0.20 6.60 -1.48
N SER A 25 -0.48 5.95 -0.35
CA SER A 25 0.40 4.93 0.25
C SER A 25 0.29 3.55 -0.39
N PHE A 26 -0.74 3.28 -1.22
CA PHE A 26 -0.91 1.97 -1.84
C PHE A 26 0.18 1.68 -2.90
N LEU A 27 0.95 0.62 -2.68
CA LEU A 27 2.12 0.27 -3.48
C LEU A 27 1.80 -0.74 -4.59
N GLN A 28 2.43 -0.53 -5.74
CA GLN A 28 2.54 -1.54 -6.80
C GLN A 28 3.88 -2.26 -6.68
N PHE A 29 3.91 -3.55 -7.02
CA PHE A 29 5.10 -4.38 -6.85
C PHE A 29 5.54 -5.11 -8.11
N SER A 30 6.83 -5.41 -8.16
CA SER A 30 7.43 -6.38 -9.07
C SER A 30 8.33 -7.32 -8.29
N GLY A 31 8.20 -8.63 -8.52
CA GLY A 31 8.96 -9.64 -7.76
C GLY A 31 8.46 -9.87 -6.33
N ILE A 32 7.34 -9.26 -5.93
CA ILE A 32 6.65 -9.49 -4.66
C ILE A 32 5.20 -9.89 -4.95
N ARG A 33 4.66 -10.84 -4.19
CA ARG A 33 3.23 -11.16 -4.16
C ARG A 33 2.73 -11.11 -2.73
N VAL A 34 1.59 -10.46 -2.54
CA VAL A 34 1.01 -10.23 -1.22
C VAL A 34 -0.47 -10.59 -1.21
N VAL A 35 -0.91 -11.13 -0.08
CA VAL A 35 -2.32 -11.34 0.22
C VAL A 35 -2.64 -10.54 1.46
N TYR A 36 -3.61 -9.64 1.34
CA TYR A 36 -4.13 -8.83 2.42
C TYR A 36 -5.55 -9.27 2.81
N ASP A 37 -5.88 -9.11 4.08
CA ASP A 37 -7.24 -9.22 4.59
C ASP A 37 -7.65 -7.91 5.25
N LEU A 38 -8.63 -7.24 4.64
CA LEU A 38 -9.09 -5.92 5.05
C LEU A 38 -10.08 -5.97 6.23
N GLU A 39 -10.55 -7.16 6.62
CA GLU A 39 -11.29 -7.36 7.88
C GLU A 39 -10.35 -7.25 9.09
N GLN A 40 -9.06 -7.54 8.92
CA GLN A 40 -8.08 -7.38 9.98
C GLN A 40 -7.84 -5.91 10.33
N GLY A 41 -7.51 -5.70 11.60
CA GLY A 41 -7.10 -4.40 12.12
C GLY A 41 -5.86 -3.86 11.40
N ARG A 42 -5.73 -2.53 11.44
CA ARG A 42 -4.54 -1.79 10.99
C ARG A 42 -3.25 -2.39 11.55
N GLY A 43 -2.26 -2.59 10.68
CA GLY A 43 -0.98 -3.23 11.02
C GLY A 43 -1.03 -4.76 11.18
N SER A 44 -2.15 -5.42 10.85
CA SER A 44 -2.27 -6.89 10.83
C SER A 44 -3.00 -7.38 9.59
N ARG A 45 -2.97 -6.61 8.50
CA ARG A 45 -3.69 -6.92 7.26
C ARG A 45 -2.91 -7.83 6.34
N LEU A 46 -1.58 -7.91 6.48
CA LEU A 46 -0.72 -8.75 5.64
C LEU A 46 -0.77 -10.21 6.08
N LEU A 47 -1.56 -11.03 5.39
CA LEU A 47 -1.64 -12.47 5.66
C LEU A 47 -0.44 -13.24 5.13
N SER A 48 0.00 -12.90 3.92
CA SER A 48 1.18 -13.53 3.32
C SER A 48 1.92 -12.57 2.40
N ALA A 49 3.23 -12.72 2.39
CA ALA A 49 4.11 -12.01 1.47
C ALA A 49 5.22 -12.95 1.02
N VAL A 50 5.34 -13.12 -0.29
CA VAL A 50 6.40 -13.89 -0.92
C VAL A 50 7.20 -13.00 -1.87
N VAL A 51 8.50 -13.23 -1.93
CA VAL A 51 9.45 -12.48 -2.74
C VAL A 51 10.21 -13.43 -3.66
N ARG A 52 10.46 -12.97 -4.87
CA ARG A 52 11.25 -13.71 -5.87
C ARG A 52 12.72 -13.73 -5.45
N CYS A 53 13.36 -14.90 -5.51
CA CYS A 53 14.79 -15.01 -5.22
C CYS A 53 15.64 -14.22 -6.22
N TRP A 54 16.72 -13.64 -5.70
CA TRP A 54 17.71 -12.90 -6.49
C TRP A 54 18.98 -13.72 -6.75
N ASP A 55 19.31 -14.64 -5.83
CA ASP A 55 20.48 -15.53 -5.89
C ASP A 55 20.04 -16.98 -6.06
N CYS A 56 19.52 -17.28 -7.24
CA CYS A 56 18.99 -18.59 -7.61
C CYS A 56 19.09 -18.78 -9.12
N SER A 57 19.35 -20.01 -9.57
CA SER A 57 19.44 -20.31 -11.00
C SER A 57 18.08 -20.27 -11.70
N ILE A 58 17.03 -20.70 -10.99
CA ILE A 58 15.65 -20.66 -11.45
C ILE A 58 14.88 -19.74 -10.50
N PRO A 59 14.22 -18.69 -11.00
CA PRO A 59 13.46 -17.79 -10.15
C PRO A 59 12.26 -18.46 -9.49
N GLU A 60 12.28 -18.50 -8.16
CA GLU A 60 11.24 -19.04 -7.30
C GLU A 60 10.82 -18.01 -6.25
N PHE A 61 9.63 -18.19 -5.68
CA PHE A 61 9.10 -17.32 -4.63
C PHE A 61 9.24 -17.96 -3.26
N PHE A 62 9.73 -17.18 -2.30
CA PHE A 62 9.91 -17.60 -0.91
C PHE A 62 9.21 -16.61 0.02
N ALA A 63 8.71 -17.11 1.16
CA ALA A 63 8.16 -16.24 2.20
C ALA A 63 9.22 -15.25 2.70
N ILE A 64 8.80 -14.02 3.00
CA ILE A 64 9.71 -13.01 3.58
C ILE A 64 10.20 -13.49 4.95
N ASN A 65 11.52 -13.61 5.08
CA ASN A 65 12.21 -13.97 6.30
C ASN A 65 12.69 -12.71 7.02
N ASP A 66 12.29 -12.56 8.28
CA ASP A 66 12.53 -11.39 9.11
C ASP A 66 14.01 -11.03 9.25
N THR A 67 14.88 -12.04 9.28
CA THR A 67 16.33 -11.89 9.46
C THR A 67 17.10 -11.65 8.16
N THR A 68 16.45 -11.91 7.01
CA THR A 68 17.10 -11.76 5.71
C THR A 68 17.10 -10.30 5.27
N ASN A 69 18.21 -9.87 4.67
CA ASN A 69 18.33 -8.54 4.07
C ASN A 69 17.91 -8.56 2.60
N TYR A 70 16.98 -7.68 2.25
CA TYR A 70 16.46 -7.50 0.91
C TYR A 70 16.97 -6.19 0.30
N LYS A 71 17.31 -6.24 -1.00
CA LYS A 71 17.59 -5.09 -1.85
C LYS A 71 16.36 -4.79 -2.68
N ILE A 72 15.80 -3.59 -2.52
CA ILE A 72 14.58 -3.17 -3.19
C ILE A 72 14.89 -1.88 -3.95
N ILE A 73 14.45 -1.80 -5.20
CA ILE A 73 14.47 -0.58 -6.00
C ILE A 73 13.13 0.12 -5.79
N MET A 74 13.17 1.42 -5.49
CA MET A 74 11.98 2.23 -5.25
C MET A 74 12.23 3.69 -5.63
N PRO A 75 11.17 4.51 -5.80
CA PRO A 75 11.32 5.95 -5.98
C PRO A 75 12.04 6.61 -4.81
N SER A 76 12.81 7.67 -5.09
CA SER A 76 13.54 8.43 -4.06
C SER A 76 12.62 9.05 -3.01
N THR A 77 11.41 9.47 -3.40
CA THR A 77 10.38 9.97 -2.48
C THR A 77 9.92 8.94 -1.47
N LEU A 78 9.88 7.65 -1.84
CA LEU A 78 9.55 6.57 -0.91
C LEU A 78 10.74 6.28 0.02
N ALA A 79 11.95 6.25 -0.54
CA ALA A 79 13.18 6.01 0.21
C ALA A 79 13.43 7.10 1.28
N SER A 80 13.02 8.35 1.03
CA SER A 80 13.09 9.44 2.01
C SER A 80 11.94 9.49 3.02
N GLY A 81 11.04 8.48 3.00
CA GLY A 81 9.92 8.36 3.93
C GLY A 81 8.66 9.14 3.56
N GLY A 82 8.50 9.51 2.29
CA GLY A 82 7.26 10.07 1.75
C GLY A 82 6.06 9.15 2.00
N ASN A 83 4.85 9.70 1.89
CA ASN A 83 3.58 8.96 2.00
C ASN A 83 3.41 8.18 3.33
N GLY A 84 4.11 8.62 4.38
CA GLY A 84 4.07 8.02 5.72
C GLY A 84 5.02 6.84 5.92
N PHE A 85 5.88 6.52 4.95
CA PHE A 85 6.84 5.41 5.05
C PHE A 85 8.10 5.78 5.85
N SER A 86 7.92 6.37 7.04
CA SER A 86 9.02 6.86 7.88
C SER A 86 10.04 5.79 8.25
N MET A 87 9.63 4.51 8.28
CA MET A 87 10.53 3.38 8.51
C MET A 87 11.63 3.21 7.45
N LEU A 88 11.51 3.89 6.30
CA LEU A 88 12.50 3.86 5.22
C LEU A 88 13.55 4.97 5.33
N ALA A 89 13.22 6.11 5.96
CA ALA A 89 14.02 7.33 5.90
C ALA A 89 15.45 7.17 6.48
N ASP A 90 15.60 6.32 7.51
CA ASP A 90 16.88 6.10 8.20
C ASP A 90 17.66 4.89 7.63
N LEU A 91 17.14 4.23 6.59
CA LEU A 91 17.80 3.06 6.02
C LEU A 91 18.90 3.46 5.03
N PRO A 92 19.99 2.68 4.96
CA PRO A 92 21.01 2.89 3.94
C PRO A 92 20.39 2.70 2.54
N SER A 93 20.52 3.72 1.70
CA SER A 93 20.07 3.72 0.32
C SER A 93 21.22 4.10 -0.61
N VAL A 94 21.13 3.64 -1.86
CA VAL A 94 22.07 4.00 -2.92
C VAL A 94 21.25 4.66 -4.01
N GLU A 95 21.56 5.92 -4.31
CA GLU A 95 20.93 6.62 -5.42
C GLU A 95 21.41 6.03 -6.74
N LEU A 96 20.46 5.66 -7.59
CA LEU A 96 20.73 5.12 -8.91
C LEU A 96 20.67 6.27 -9.92
N ASN A 97 21.62 6.30 -10.86
CA ASN A 97 21.64 7.30 -11.93
C ASN A 97 20.67 6.94 -13.07
N TYR A 98 19.42 6.66 -12.70
CA TYR A 98 18.33 6.35 -13.62
C TYR A 98 17.06 7.03 -13.15
N ASP A 99 16.33 7.67 -14.06
CA ASP A 99 15.01 8.21 -13.78
C ASP A 99 13.91 7.26 -14.26
N ALA A 100 12.74 7.36 -13.64
CA ALA A 100 11.61 6.48 -13.92
C ALA A 100 11.12 6.60 -15.38
N ILE A 101 11.23 7.78 -15.99
CA ILE A 101 10.75 8.04 -17.34
C ILE A 101 11.67 7.34 -18.34
N THR A 102 12.98 7.59 -18.28
CA THR A 102 13.99 6.96 -19.14
C THR A 102 13.98 5.45 -18.98
N CYS A 103 13.90 4.92 -17.75
CA CYS A 103 13.79 3.47 -17.54
C CYS A 103 12.54 2.87 -18.22
N THR A 104 11.41 3.57 -18.12
CA THR A 104 10.14 3.10 -18.71
C THR A 104 10.19 3.19 -20.23
N GLU A 105 10.72 4.28 -20.78
CA GLU A 105 10.90 4.46 -22.22
C GLU A 105 11.81 3.37 -22.78
N GLU A 106 13.00 3.17 -22.20
CA GLU A 106 13.93 2.12 -22.63
C GLU A 106 13.30 0.73 -22.55
N TYR A 107 12.54 0.45 -21.49
CA TYR A 107 11.84 -0.81 -21.34
C TYR A 107 10.85 -1.03 -22.49
N ILE A 108 10.01 -0.03 -22.79
CA ILE A 108 9.01 -0.10 -23.87
C ILE A 108 9.72 -0.26 -25.21
N GLN A 109 10.75 0.53 -25.51
CA GLN A 109 11.50 0.44 -26.75
C GLN A 109 12.11 -0.96 -26.96
N LYS A 110 12.71 -1.55 -25.91
CA LYS A 110 13.35 -2.88 -25.96
C LYS A 110 12.36 -4.04 -25.96
N ARG A 111 11.13 -3.84 -25.45
CA ARG A 111 10.13 -4.91 -25.24
C ARG A 111 8.85 -4.72 -26.06
N SER A 112 8.86 -3.81 -27.02
CA SER A 112 7.68 -3.53 -27.85
C SER A 112 7.30 -4.72 -28.75
N PRO A 113 6.00 -5.04 -28.91
CA PRO A 113 4.87 -4.44 -28.20
C PRO A 113 4.79 -4.93 -26.74
N VAL A 114 4.38 -4.06 -25.81
CA VAL A 114 4.17 -4.43 -24.41
C VAL A 114 2.72 -4.86 -24.16
N TYR A 115 2.53 -5.87 -23.31
CA TYR A 115 1.22 -6.44 -22.95
C TYR A 115 1.21 -6.83 -21.45
N PRO A 116 1.24 -5.84 -20.53
CA PRO A 116 1.22 -6.13 -19.10
C PRO A 116 -0.11 -6.77 -18.68
N GLU A 117 -0.04 -7.79 -17.83
CA GLU A 117 -1.21 -8.50 -17.30
C GLU A 117 -1.43 -8.17 -15.81
N VAL A 118 -2.66 -8.37 -15.35
CA VAL A 118 -2.98 -8.41 -13.91
C VAL A 118 -2.56 -9.77 -13.38
N ALA A 119 -1.33 -9.86 -12.87
CA ALA A 119 -0.68 -11.12 -12.46
C ALA A 119 -0.87 -11.47 -10.97
N ASP A 120 -2.00 -11.08 -10.37
CA ASP A 120 -2.35 -11.33 -8.96
C ASP A 120 -1.20 -11.08 -7.96
N ARG A 121 -0.46 -9.98 -8.18
CA ARG A 121 0.64 -9.58 -7.28
C ARG A 121 0.11 -9.02 -5.96
N VAL A 122 -1.10 -8.49 -5.98
CA VAL A 122 -1.80 -7.98 -4.80
C VAL A 122 -3.19 -8.60 -4.79
N VAL A 123 -3.48 -9.38 -3.76
CA VAL A 123 -4.81 -9.94 -3.51
C VAL A 123 -5.39 -9.27 -2.28
N LEU A 124 -6.60 -8.72 -2.41
CA LEU A 124 -7.34 -8.09 -1.32
C LEU A 124 -8.54 -8.97 -0.97
N LEU A 125 -8.56 -9.50 0.24
CA LEU A 125 -9.68 -10.23 0.80
C LEU A 125 -10.57 -9.28 1.62
N ASN A 126 -11.85 -9.63 1.74
CA ASN A 126 -12.83 -8.91 2.56
C ASN A 126 -12.90 -7.40 2.25
N THR A 127 -12.94 -7.03 0.98
CA THR A 127 -12.97 -5.63 0.53
C THR A 127 -14.16 -4.83 1.05
N ASP A 128 -15.27 -5.50 1.36
CA ASP A 128 -16.47 -4.89 1.94
C ASP A 128 -16.28 -4.46 3.41
N ALA A 129 -15.28 -5.01 4.09
CA ALA A 129 -14.91 -4.61 5.45
C ALA A 129 -14.00 -3.37 5.48
N ALA A 130 -13.51 -2.92 4.32
CA ALA A 130 -12.73 -1.69 4.24
C ALA A 130 -13.61 -0.50 4.69
N PRO A 131 -13.10 0.41 5.54
CA PRO A 131 -13.89 1.50 6.05
C PRO A 131 -14.38 2.39 4.89
N ASP A 132 -15.70 2.39 4.71
CA ASP A 132 -16.38 3.34 3.84
C ASP A 132 -16.29 4.73 4.47
N SER A 133 -15.73 5.67 3.72
CA SER A 133 -15.67 7.08 4.13
C SER A 133 -17.03 7.79 4.01
N ALA A 134 -18.14 7.04 3.94
CA ALA A 134 -19.46 7.62 4.06
C ALA A 134 -19.60 8.12 5.50
N SER A 135 -19.43 9.43 5.68
CA SER A 135 -19.79 10.10 6.92
C SER A 135 -21.25 9.78 7.20
N ALA A 136 -21.48 8.86 8.14
CA ALA A 136 -22.78 8.71 8.76
C ALA A 136 -23.01 10.02 9.54
N LEU A 137 -23.57 11.01 8.85
CA LEU A 137 -24.26 12.11 9.48
C LEU A 137 -25.40 11.48 10.25
N SER A 138 -25.13 11.08 11.49
CA SER A 138 -26.16 10.83 12.48
C SER A 138 -26.83 12.18 12.71
N SER A 139 -27.79 12.51 11.86
CA SER A 139 -28.70 13.63 12.07
C SER A 139 -29.44 13.35 13.38
N SER A 140 -28.89 13.83 14.49
CA SER A 140 -29.64 13.95 15.73
C SER A 140 -30.84 14.85 15.44
N ILE A 141 -32.01 14.24 15.31
CA ILE A 141 -33.33 14.86 15.13
C ILE A 141 -33.64 15.90 16.24
N ILE A 142 -32.82 15.95 17.29
CA ILE A 142 -32.98 16.77 18.50
C ILE A 142 -32.79 18.28 18.23
N VAL A 143 -32.12 18.70 17.15
CA VAL A 143 -31.87 20.15 16.93
C VAL A 143 -33.11 20.91 16.42
N PHE A 144 -34.10 20.23 15.80
CA PHE A 144 -35.30 20.91 15.29
C PHE A 144 -36.34 21.25 16.38
N VAL A 145 -36.37 20.53 17.50
CA VAL A 145 -37.40 20.72 18.54
C VAL A 145 -37.11 21.96 19.40
N VAL A 146 -35.83 22.30 19.62
CA VAL A 146 -35.45 23.45 20.46
C VAL A 146 -35.68 24.79 19.75
N ALA A 147 -35.60 24.83 18.42
CA ALA A 147 -35.86 26.05 17.64
C ALA A 147 -37.36 26.41 17.56
N LEU A 148 -38.25 25.41 17.56
CA LEU A 148 -39.71 25.64 17.50
C LEU A 148 -40.30 26.02 18.86
N LEU A 149 -39.69 25.60 19.97
CA LEU A 149 -40.17 25.95 21.32
C LEU A 149 -39.88 27.41 21.73
N ARG A 150 -38.96 28.11 21.04
CA ARG A 150 -38.71 29.54 21.29
C ARG A 150 -39.59 30.50 20.48
N PHE A 151 -40.42 30.00 19.57
CA PHE A 151 -41.35 30.83 18.79
C PHE A 151 -42.81 30.74 19.24
N CYS A 152 -43.12 29.97 20.29
CA CYS A 152 -44.51 29.71 20.68
C CYS A 152 -44.88 30.15 22.11
N ILE A 153 -44.06 30.96 22.78
CA ILE A 153 -44.42 31.55 24.09
C ILE A 153 -44.18 33.06 24.04
N ALA A 154 -45.32 33.78 23.97
CA ALA A 154 -45.57 35.21 24.23
C ALA A 154 -44.80 36.26 23.42
#